data_AF-A0A0A7EQK7-F1
#
_entry.id   AF-A0A0A7EQK7-F1
#
_cell.length_a   1.000
_cell.length_b   1.000
_cell.length_c   1.000
_cell.angle_alpha   90.00
_cell.angle_beta   90.00
_cell.angle_gamma   90.00
#
_symmetry.space_group_name_H-M   'P 1'
#
loop_
_entity.id
_entity.type
_entity.pdbx_description
1 polymer ?
#
loop_
_entity_poly.entity_id
_entity_poly.type
_entity_poly.pdbx_seq_one_letter_code
_entity_poly.pdbx_strand_id
1 'polypeptide(L)'
;KQVLELDSLINLTTTSTEYLKSLLTGQISGDIPPVNNTESSCNYNLDHVTDAVMFFYGPTRPIKDVETFRNILMNFVTERNFAASTFLLASYMSKAQPTYVYRFDIKPSTPAAVSYLPDWVSVPHLFDLI
;
A
#
# COMPACT_ATOMS: atom_id res chain seq x y z
N LYS A 1 -13.61 24.15 -30.69
CA LYS A 1 -12.55 23.12 -30.91
C LYS A 1 -11.99 22.75 -29.53
N GLN A 2 -12.73 21.93 -28.76
CA GLN A 2 -12.50 21.71 -27.32
C GLN A 2 -12.76 20.25 -26.92
N VAL A 3 -12.53 19.33 -27.86
CA VAL A 3 -12.73 17.87 -27.66
C VAL A 3 -11.39 17.17 -27.39
N LEU A 4 -10.25 17.80 -27.72
CA LEU A 4 -8.91 17.21 -27.60
C LEU A 4 -8.29 17.27 -26.19
N GLU A 5 -8.88 18.04 -25.26
CA GLU A 5 -8.38 18.15 -23.88
C GLU A 5 -8.94 17.07 -22.94
N LEU A 6 -10.15 16.57 -23.20
CA LEU A 6 -10.78 15.57 -22.32
C LEU A 6 -10.14 14.18 -22.53
N ASP A 7 -9.88 13.79 -23.77
CA ASP A 7 -9.30 12.48 -24.11
C ASP A 7 -7.83 12.36 -23.65
N SER A 8 -7.07 13.46 -23.68
CA SER A 8 -5.70 13.49 -23.19
C SER A 8 -5.63 13.38 -21.66
N LEU A 9 -6.56 14.02 -20.94
CA LEU A 9 -6.72 13.87 -19.49
C LEU A 9 -7.20 12.47 -19.09
N ILE A 10 -8.13 11.88 -19.84
CA ILE A 10 -8.57 10.49 -19.62
C ILE A 10 -7.40 9.52 -19.84
N ASN A 11 -6.58 9.72 -20.88
CA ASN A 11 -5.42 8.86 -21.13
C ASN A 11 -4.34 8.98 -20.04
N LEU A 12 -4.02 10.18 -19.56
CA LEU A 12 -3.08 10.37 -18.44
C LEU A 12 -3.57 9.71 -17.14
N THR A 13 -4.86 9.85 -16.83
CA THR A 13 -5.47 9.29 -15.61
C THR A 13 -5.64 7.76 -15.68
N THR A 14 -5.99 7.21 -16.84
CA THR A 14 -6.04 5.76 -17.08
C THR A 14 -4.64 5.15 -16.99
N THR A 15 -3.63 5.82 -17.55
CA THR A 15 -2.22 5.40 -17.45
C THR A 15 -1.74 5.33 -15.99
N SER A 16 -2.18 6.26 -15.14
CA SER A 16 -1.79 6.27 -13.73
C SER A 16 -2.39 5.13 -12.91
N THR A 17 -3.62 4.70 -13.25
CA THR A 17 -4.31 3.61 -12.55
C THR A 17 -3.74 2.24 -12.98
N GLU A 18 -3.46 2.07 -14.27
CA GLU A 18 -2.76 0.88 -14.78
C GLU A 18 -1.33 0.78 -14.23
N TYR A 19 -0.64 1.92 -14.12
CA TYR A 19 0.67 1.96 -13.47
C TYR A 19 0.60 1.58 -11.99
N LEU A 20 -0.40 2.08 -11.25
CA LEU A 20 -0.64 1.66 -9.87
C LEU A 20 -0.88 0.14 -9.79
N LYS A 21 -1.76 -0.41 -10.64
CA LYS A 21 -2.05 -1.85 -10.68
C LYS A 21 -0.76 -2.64 -10.92
N SER A 22 0.05 -2.25 -11.90
CA SER A 22 1.32 -2.91 -12.19
C SER A 22 2.29 -2.87 -11.00
N LEU A 23 2.39 -1.71 -10.33
CA LEU A 23 3.27 -1.54 -9.18
C LEU A 23 2.83 -2.42 -7.99
N LEU A 24 1.53 -2.41 -7.66
CA LEU A 24 0.98 -3.23 -6.59
C LEU A 24 1.12 -4.73 -6.91
N THR A 25 0.90 -5.12 -8.17
CA THR A 25 1.10 -6.50 -8.66
C THR A 25 2.54 -6.94 -8.44
N GLY A 26 3.52 -6.10 -8.79
CA GLY A 26 4.94 -6.41 -8.55
C GLY A 26 5.30 -6.52 -7.07
N GLN A 27 4.60 -5.81 -6.19
CA GLN A 27 4.79 -5.94 -4.74
C GLN A 27 4.26 -7.27 -4.21
N ILE A 28 3.09 -7.73 -4.67
CA ILE A 28 2.46 -8.97 -4.18
C ILE A 28 2.96 -10.24 -4.89
N SER A 29 3.52 -10.13 -6.09
CA SER A 29 3.97 -11.31 -6.86
C SER A 29 5.04 -12.11 -6.12
N GLY A 30 5.85 -11.46 -5.30
CA GLY A 30 6.85 -12.11 -4.46
C GLY A 30 6.28 -12.96 -3.31
N ASP A 31 5.01 -12.73 -2.94
CA ASP A 31 4.35 -13.47 -1.86
C ASP A 31 3.73 -14.78 -2.36
N ILE A 32 3.53 -14.92 -3.68
CA ILE A 32 2.91 -16.09 -4.27
C ILE A 32 4.00 -17.14 -4.54
N PRO A 33 3.92 -18.32 -3.90
CA PRO A 33 4.89 -19.38 -4.15
C PRO A 33 4.78 -19.89 -5.60
N PRO A 34 5.89 -20.36 -6.20
CA PRO A 34 5.85 -20.95 -7.52
C PRO A 34 4.93 -22.18 -7.50
N VAL A 35 3.96 -22.21 -8.42
CA VAL A 35 3.05 -23.34 -8.56
C VAL A 35 3.86 -24.56 -9.03
N ASN A 36 4.05 -25.52 -8.13
CA ASN A 36 4.64 -26.81 -8.48
C ASN A 36 3.51 -27.73 -8.96
N ASN A 37 3.59 -28.18 -10.21
CA ASN A 37 2.58 -29.04 -10.85
C ASN A 37 2.38 -30.41 -10.15
N THR A 38 3.18 -30.73 -9.14
CA THR A 38 3.03 -31.95 -8.32
C THR A 38 2.12 -31.77 -7.10
N GLU A 39 1.88 -30.53 -6.65
CA GLU A 39 1.05 -30.21 -5.47
C GLU A 39 -0.33 -29.73 -5.94
N SER A 40 -1.21 -30.68 -6.27
CA SER A 40 -2.54 -30.41 -6.88
C SER A 40 -3.57 -29.72 -5.96
N SER A 41 -3.22 -29.41 -4.71
CA SER A 41 -4.16 -28.91 -3.69
C SER A 41 -4.19 -27.38 -3.55
N CYS A 42 -3.16 -26.66 -4.00
CA CYS A 42 -3.05 -25.21 -3.81
C CYS A 42 -2.75 -24.48 -5.14
N ASN A 43 -3.80 -24.08 -5.84
CA ASN A 43 -3.69 -23.22 -7.02
C ASN A 43 -3.78 -21.74 -6.60
N TYR A 44 -2.70 -20.99 -6.76
CA TYR A 44 -2.67 -19.56 -6.51
C TYR A 44 -2.99 -18.79 -7.80
N ASN A 45 -3.97 -17.90 -7.75
CA ASN A 45 -4.35 -17.04 -8.86
C ASN A 45 -3.90 -15.61 -8.57
N LEU A 46 -2.77 -15.20 -9.16
CA LEU A 46 -2.22 -13.84 -8.99
C LEU A 46 -3.19 -12.75 -9.45
N ASP A 47 -3.94 -12.99 -10.52
CA ASP A 47 -4.91 -12.01 -11.04
C ASP A 47 -6.01 -11.75 -10.02
N HIS A 48 -6.53 -12.81 -9.41
CA HIS A 48 -7.55 -12.69 -8.36
C HIS A 48 -7.02 -11.96 -7.11
N VAL A 49 -5.78 -12.23 -6.69
CA VAL A 49 -5.15 -11.51 -5.58
C VAL A 49 -4.95 -10.04 -5.93
N THR A 50 -4.50 -9.75 -7.16
CA THR A 50 -4.31 -8.38 -7.66
C THR A 50 -5.62 -7.61 -7.68
N ASP A 51 -6.68 -8.22 -8.19
CA ASP A 51 -8.00 -7.60 -8.25
C ASP A 51 -8.58 -7.37 -6.85
N ALA A 52 -8.35 -8.28 -5.90
CA ALA A 52 -8.71 -8.05 -4.50
C ALA A 52 -7.95 -6.87 -3.87
N VAL A 53 -6.65 -6.76 -4.12
CA VAL A 53 -5.85 -5.60 -3.67
C VAL A 53 -6.35 -4.31 -4.30
N MET A 54 -6.62 -4.31 -5.61
CA MET A 54 -7.19 -3.16 -6.30
C MET A 54 -8.61 -2.82 -5.83
N PHE A 55 -9.38 -3.79 -5.34
CA PHE A 55 -10.68 -3.52 -4.75
C PHE A 55 -10.57 -2.72 -3.44
N PHE A 56 -9.61 -3.06 -2.58
CA PHE A 56 -9.44 -2.38 -1.28
C PHE A 56 -8.65 -1.06 -1.38
N TYR A 57 -7.60 -1.03 -2.20
CA TYR A 57 -6.67 0.11 -2.26
C TYR A 57 -6.82 0.93 -3.53
N GLY A 58 -7.43 0.36 -4.58
CA GLY A 58 -7.63 1.07 -5.82
C GLY A 58 -8.56 2.27 -5.64
N PRO A 59 -8.33 3.34 -6.39
CA PRO A 59 -9.11 4.55 -6.27
C PRO A 59 -10.50 4.35 -6.89
N THR A 60 -11.55 4.85 -6.24
CA THR A 60 -12.93 4.78 -6.76
C THR A 60 -13.16 5.68 -7.99
N ARG A 61 -12.23 6.60 -8.25
CA ARG A 61 -12.22 7.51 -9.40
C ARG A 61 -10.80 7.55 -9.98
N PRO A 62 -10.63 7.80 -11.28
CA PRO A 62 -9.29 7.90 -11.87
C PRO A 62 -8.42 8.90 -11.11
N ILE A 63 -7.17 8.53 -10.85
CA ILE A 63 -6.21 9.35 -10.09
C ILE A 63 -5.87 10.59 -10.91
N LYS A 64 -6.02 11.77 -10.30
CA LYS A 64 -5.75 13.05 -10.97
C LYS A 64 -4.50 13.75 -10.44
N ASP A 65 -4.05 13.37 -9.26
CA ASP A 65 -2.94 14.01 -8.55
C ASP A 65 -1.96 12.98 -7.97
N VAL A 66 -0.70 13.41 -7.83
CA VAL A 66 0.42 12.57 -7.36
C VAL A 66 0.28 12.23 -5.88
N GLU A 67 -0.37 13.09 -5.10
CA GLU A 67 -0.54 12.90 -3.66
C GLU A 67 -1.44 11.70 -3.36
N THR A 68 -2.57 11.60 -4.03
CA THR A 68 -3.50 10.46 -3.92
C THR A 68 -2.82 9.16 -4.32
N PHE A 69 -2.09 9.14 -5.44
CA PHE A 69 -1.30 7.97 -5.85
C PHE A 69 -0.35 7.53 -4.74
N ARG A 70 0.40 8.49 -4.19
CA ARG A 70 1.40 8.23 -3.16
C ARG A 70 0.76 7.72 -1.88
N ASN A 71 -0.33 8.32 -1.44
CA ASN A 71 -1.03 7.92 -0.23
C ASN A 71 -1.55 6.49 -0.33
N ILE A 72 -2.12 6.11 -1.47
CA ILE A 72 -2.57 4.73 -1.72
C ILE A 72 -1.40 3.76 -1.59
N LEU A 73 -0.30 4.03 -2.29
CA LEU A 73 0.87 3.16 -2.29
C LEU A 73 1.49 3.04 -0.88
N MET A 74 1.67 4.17 -0.17
CA MET A 74 2.28 4.16 1.15
C MET A 74 1.38 3.48 2.18
N ASN A 75 0.06 3.65 2.11
CA ASN A 75 -0.87 2.93 2.97
C ASN A 75 -0.79 1.42 2.71
N PHE A 76 -0.82 0.99 1.45
CA PHE A 76 -0.70 -0.42 1.10
C PHE A 76 0.59 -1.05 1.64
N VAL A 77 1.74 -0.41 1.39
CA VAL A 77 3.05 -0.93 1.83
C VAL A 77 3.16 -0.96 3.35
N THR A 78 2.70 0.10 4.04
CA THR A 78 2.71 0.16 5.50
C THR A 78 1.79 -0.88 6.13
N GLU A 79 0.57 -1.03 5.62
CA GLU A 79 -0.41 -1.98 6.14
C GLU A 79 0.04 -3.42 5.90
N ARG A 80 0.50 -3.74 4.68
CA ARG A 80 0.99 -5.08 4.33
C ARG A 80 2.20 -5.49 5.17
N ASN A 81 3.19 -4.62 5.29
CA ASN A 81 4.48 -5.00 5.90
C ASN A 81 4.48 -4.89 7.43
N PHE A 82 3.71 -3.97 8.02
CA PHE A 82 3.77 -3.69 9.45
C PHE A 82 2.42 -3.85 10.16
N ALA A 83 1.35 -3.21 9.65
CA ALA A 83 0.11 -3.12 10.41
C ALA A 83 -0.62 -4.46 10.50
N ALA A 84 -0.77 -5.18 9.38
CA ALA A 84 -1.55 -6.41 9.30
C ALA A 84 -0.98 -7.53 10.19
N SER A 85 0.34 -7.76 10.12
CA SER A 85 1.02 -8.78 10.93
C SER A 85 1.00 -8.43 12.42
N THR A 86 1.25 -7.17 12.78
CA THR A 86 1.19 -6.67 14.16
C THR A 86 -0.20 -6.85 14.75
N PHE A 87 -1.24 -6.45 14.00
CA PHE A 87 -2.63 -6.58 14.43
C PHE A 87 -3.05 -8.05 14.58
N LEU A 88 -2.63 -8.92 13.65
CA LEU A 88 -2.90 -10.35 13.73
C LEU A 88 -2.26 -10.97 14.98
N LEU A 89 -0.98 -10.67 15.24
CA LEU A 89 -0.27 -11.13 16.43
C LEU A 89 -0.97 -10.66 17.71
N ALA A 90 -1.30 -9.37 17.79
CA ALA A 90 -2.01 -8.82 18.93
C ALA A 90 -3.38 -9.50 19.16
N SER A 91 -4.10 -9.81 18.08
CA SER A 91 -5.38 -10.52 18.14
C SER A 91 -5.23 -11.92 18.74
N TYR A 92 -4.13 -12.62 18.46
CA TYR A 92 -3.85 -13.92 19.10
C TYR A 92 -3.43 -13.76 20.56
N MET A 93 -2.55 -12.81 20.87
CA MET A 93 -2.01 -12.59 22.22
C MET A 93 -3.07 -12.10 23.22
N SER A 94 -4.02 -11.29 22.76
CA SER A 94 -5.11 -10.77 23.57
C SER A 94 -5.99 -11.85 24.22
N LYS A 95 -5.99 -13.08 23.67
CA LYS A 95 -6.73 -14.22 24.23
C LYS A 95 -6.07 -14.82 25.47
N ALA A 96 -4.76 -14.62 25.63
CA ALA A 96 -3.97 -15.21 26.72
C ALA A 96 -3.60 -14.18 27.79
N GLN A 97 -3.38 -12.92 27.41
CA GLN A 97 -2.95 -11.87 28.32
C GLN A 97 -3.42 -10.47 27.86
N PRO A 98 -3.54 -9.50 28.79
CA PRO A 98 -3.78 -8.11 28.44
C PRO A 98 -2.76 -7.64 27.40
N THR A 99 -3.26 -7.19 26.25
CA THR A 99 -2.45 -6.78 25.11
C THR A 99 -2.88 -5.39 24.66
N TYR A 100 -1.90 -4.51 24.46
CA TYR A 100 -2.11 -3.12 24.05
C TYR A 100 -1.43 -2.88 22.71
N VAL A 101 -2.10 -2.15 21.83
CA VAL A 101 -1.59 -1.77 20.51
C VAL A 101 -1.64 -0.26 20.41
N TYR A 102 -0.61 0.33 19.81
CA TYR A 102 -0.57 1.75 19.53
C TYR A 102 -0.17 1.99 18.07
N ARG A 103 -0.55 3.16 17.57
CA ARG A 103 -0.13 3.70 16.29
C ARG A 103 0.57 5.02 16.57
N PHE A 104 1.76 5.19 16.03
CA PHE A 104 2.57 6.38 16.23
C PHE A 104 2.43 7.31 15.02
N ASP A 105 1.82 8.47 15.23
CA ASP A 105 1.47 9.42 14.15
C ASP A 105 2.16 10.81 14.32
N ILE A 106 3.08 10.95 15.29
CA ILE A 106 3.74 12.23 15.57
C ILE A 106 5.08 12.30 14.82
N LYS A 107 5.15 13.18 13.81
CA LYS A 107 6.41 13.52 13.13
C LYS A 107 7.19 14.55 13.96
N PRO A 108 8.48 14.33 14.29
CA PRO A 108 9.31 15.33 14.94
C PRO A 108 9.40 16.60 14.10
N SER A 109 9.49 17.76 14.76
CA SER A 109 9.64 19.07 14.08
C SER A 109 11.08 19.58 14.09
N THR A 110 12.01 18.88 14.76
CA THR A 110 13.39 19.31 14.89
C THR A 110 14.13 19.15 13.55
N PRO A 111 14.79 20.20 13.03
CA PRO A 111 15.44 20.14 11.72
C PRO A 111 16.46 18.99 11.59
N ALA A 112 17.18 18.67 12.67
CA ALA A 112 18.14 17.56 12.68
C ALA A 112 17.49 16.18 12.46
N ALA A 113 16.22 15.99 12.86
CA ALA A 113 15.50 14.73 12.71
C ALA A 113 14.82 14.59 11.33
N VAL A 114 14.54 15.70 10.64
CA VAL A 114 13.72 15.69 9.42
C VAL A 114 14.38 16.28 8.18
N SER A 115 15.60 16.82 8.26
CA SER A 115 16.26 17.51 7.14
C SER A 115 16.47 16.66 5.89
N TYR A 116 16.51 15.33 6.04
CA TYR A 116 16.68 14.37 4.95
C TYR A 116 15.35 13.77 4.45
N LEU A 117 14.23 14.09 5.11
CA LEU A 117 12.93 13.59 4.73
C LEU A 117 12.22 14.59 3.81
N PRO A 118 11.61 14.12 2.71
CA PRO A 118 10.66 14.94 1.98
C PRO A 118 9.49 15.39 2.86
N ASP A 119 8.95 16.58 2.60
CA ASP A 119 7.88 17.19 3.40
C ASP A 119 6.62 16.32 3.48
N TRP A 120 6.32 15.62 2.38
CA TRP A 120 5.15 14.76 2.25
C TRP A 120 5.23 13.48 3.08
N VAL A 121 6.42 13.06 3.52
CA VAL A 121 6.56 11.86 4.34
C VAL A 121 5.97 12.14 5.71
N SER A 122 5.08 11.27 6.18
CA SER A 122 4.53 11.33 7.53
C SER A 122 5.59 10.85 8.53
N VAL A 123 5.36 9.75 9.24
CA VAL A 123 6.28 9.20 10.24
C VAL A 123 6.92 7.93 9.71
N PRO A 124 8.23 7.94 9.38
CA PRO A 124 8.95 6.74 8.97
C PRO A 124 9.10 5.72 10.09
N HIS A 125 9.47 4.49 9.72
CA HIS A 125 9.84 3.46 10.68
C HIS A 125 10.97 3.93 11.62
N LEU A 126 10.90 3.56 12.91
CA LEU A 126 11.85 3.90 13.99
C LEU A 126 11.81 5.34 14.52
N PHE A 127 10.88 6.18 14.04
CA PHE A 127 10.71 7.56 14.54
C PHE A 127 9.98 7.64 15.89
N ASP A 128 9.54 6.51 16.42
CA ASP A 128 9.05 6.36 17.79
C ASP A 128 10.19 6.31 18.83
N LEU A 129 11.45 6.18 18.38
CA LEU A 129 12.63 6.05 19.25
C LEU A 129 13.39 7.35 19.53
N ILE A 130 12.96 8.47 18.94
CA ILE A 130 13.71 9.74 18.91
C ILE A 130 13.07 10.86 19.75
#